data_AF-A0A7S2M7A1-F1
#
_entry.id   AF-A0A7S2M7A1-F1
#
_cell.length_a   1.000
_cell.length_b   1.000
_cell.length_c   1.000
_cell.angle_alpha   90.00
_cell.angle_beta   90.00
_cell.angle_gamma   90.00
#
_symmetry.space_group_name_H-M   'P 1'
#
loop_
_entity.id
_entity.type
_entity.pdbx_description
1 polymer ?
#
loop_
_entity_poly.entity_id
_entity_poly.type
_entity_poly.pdbx_seq_one_letter_code
_entity_poly.pdbx_strand_id
1 'polypeptide(L)'
;RLQGIDHVVYGDISPLHLPEVLSSIGRSHGQGELYNALKSSIAGVISTVNVKKCIQQLRDYHEAKIAEHRAEVQNLNAKLAAMEEKEEAEGYAVDDEIESRSNKRRRK
;
A
#
# COMPACT_ATOMS: atom_id res chain seq x y z
N ARG A 1 -54.12 6.97 -21.41
CA ARG A 1 -53.32 5.76 -21.10
C ARG A 1 -52.16 5.72 -22.10
N LEU A 2 -50.98 6.17 -21.67
CA LEU A 2 -49.75 6.06 -22.45
C LEU A 2 -49.06 4.76 -22.00
N GLN A 3 -48.86 3.86 -22.95
CA GLN A 3 -48.12 2.60 -22.80
C GLN A 3 -46.72 2.94 -22.26
N GLY A 4 -46.29 2.40 -21.12
CA GLY A 4 -45.76 1.03 -21.08
C GLY A 4 -44.30 0.94 -21.55
N ILE A 5 -43.51 2.01 -21.40
CA ILE A 5 -42.07 2.01 -21.70
C ILE A 5 -41.33 2.31 -20.39
N ASP A 6 -41.14 1.27 -19.59
CA ASP A 6 -40.26 1.26 -18.41
C ASP A 6 -38.91 0.66 -18.83
N HIS A 7 -38.29 1.24 -19.86
CA HIS A 7 -36.94 0.86 -20.26
C HIS A 7 -35.99 1.87 -19.63
N VAL A 8 -35.30 1.46 -18.58
CA VAL A 8 -34.19 2.23 -18.02
C VAL A 8 -33.02 2.09 -19.00
N VAL A 9 -33.02 2.91 -20.06
CA VAL A 9 -32.02 2.88 -21.15
C VAL A 9 -30.62 3.33 -20.67
N TYR A 10 -30.54 3.98 -19.50
CA TYR A 10 -29.30 4.57 -19.00
C TYR A 10 -28.32 3.56 -18.36
N GLY A 11 -28.73 2.30 -18.15
CA GLY A 11 -27.87 1.25 -17.59
C GLY A 11 -26.84 0.67 -18.57
N ASP A 12 -27.09 0.78 -19.88
CA ASP A 12 -26.29 0.16 -20.95
C ASP A 12 -25.32 1.12 -21.65
N ILE A 13 -25.22 2.36 -21.18
CA ILE A 13 -24.28 3.32 -21.74
C ILE A 13 -22.86 2.87 -21.37
N SER A 14 -22.01 2.71 -22.38
CA SER A 14 -20.57 2.51 -22.16
C SER A 14 -20.04 3.59 -21.21
N PRO A 15 -19.44 3.21 -20.06
CA PRO A 15 -18.94 4.17 -19.07
C PRO A 15 -17.95 5.18 -19.65
N LEU A 16 -17.30 4.85 -20.78
CA LEU A 16 -16.41 5.75 -21.50
C LEU A 16 -17.13 6.96 -22.11
N HIS A 17 -18.40 6.81 -22.51
CA HIS A 17 -19.22 7.85 -23.13
C HIS A 17 -20.23 8.49 -22.16
N LEU A 18 -20.26 8.00 -20.92
CA LEU A 18 -21.17 8.49 -19.90
C LEU A 18 -21.02 10.00 -19.63
N PRO A 19 -19.81 10.60 -19.55
CA PRO A 19 -19.67 12.04 -19.37
C PRO A 19 -20.34 12.86 -20.48
N GLU A 20 -20.17 12.46 -21.74
CA GLU A 20 -20.75 13.14 -22.90
C GLU A 20 -22.27 13.01 -22.92
N VAL A 21 -22.80 11.82 -22.58
CA VAL A 21 -24.24 11.58 -22.50
C VAL A 21 -24.86 12.40 -21.36
N LEU A 22 -24.27 12.40 -20.16
CA LEU A 22 -24.75 13.23 -19.05
C LEU A 22 -24.70 14.72 -19.39
N SER A 23 -23.63 15.19 -20.06
CA SER A 23 -23.54 16.57 -20.53
C SER A 23 -24.63 16.92 -21.55
N SER A 24 -24.98 16.00 -22.44
CA SER A 24 -26.08 16.18 -23.39
C SER A 24 -27.44 16.26 -22.67
N ILE A 25 -27.67 15.39 -21.68
CA ILE A 25 -28.90 15.37 -20.89
C ILE A 25 -29.06 16.66 -20.08
N GLY A 26 -28.00 17.12 -19.42
CA GLY A 26 -28.02 18.37 -18.66
C GLY A 26 -28.36 19.59 -19.52
N ARG A 27 -27.94 19.59 -20.80
CA ARG A 27 -28.26 20.67 -21.77
C ARG A 27 -29.66 20.57 -22.35
N SER A 28 -30.14 19.36 -22.64
CA SER A 28 -31.36 19.14 -23.44
C SER A 28 -32.60 18.83 -22.60
N HIS A 29 -32.43 18.24 -21.41
CA HIS A 29 -33.52 17.68 -20.61
C HIS A 29 -33.58 18.21 -19.17
N GLY A 30 -32.60 19.03 -18.77
CA GLY A 30 -32.57 19.70 -17.47
C GLY A 30 -32.00 18.86 -16.33
N GLN A 31 -31.95 19.45 -15.14
CA GLN A 31 -31.23 18.90 -13.97
C GLN A 31 -31.90 17.66 -13.36
N GLY A 32 -33.23 17.54 -13.43
CA GLY A 32 -33.95 16.38 -12.91
C GLY A 32 -33.63 15.09 -13.68
N GLU A 33 -33.64 15.16 -15.01
CA GLU A 33 -33.27 14.04 -15.88
C GLU A 33 -31.78 13.72 -15.78
N LEU A 34 -30.92 14.74 -15.67
CA LEU A 34 -29.49 14.54 -15.41
C LEU A 34 -29.25 13.75 -14.13
N TYR A 35 -29.95 14.10 -13.04
CA TYR A 35 -29.83 13.40 -11.77
C TYR A 35 -30.28 11.94 -11.85
N ASN A 36 -31.38 11.67 -12.55
CA ASN A 36 -31.88 10.31 -12.75
C ASN A 36 -30.93 9.48 -13.63
N ALA A 37 -30.43 10.05 -14.73
CA ALA A 37 -29.46 9.40 -15.61
C ALA A 37 -28.16 9.07 -14.86
N LEU A 38 -27.64 10.02 -14.08
CA LEU A 38 -26.47 9.79 -13.23
C LEU A 38 -26.72 8.64 -12.26
N LYS A 39 -27.83 8.69 -11.51
CA LYS A 39 -28.21 7.62 -10.57
C LYS A 39 -28.25 6.24 -11.23
N SER A 40 -28.88 6.15 -12.39
CA SER A 40 -29.00 4.90 -13.14
C SER A 40 -27.64 4.38 -13.61
N SER A 41 -26.71 5.26 -13.94
CA SER A 41 -25.40 4.88 -14.51
C SER A 41 -24.39 4.37 -13.49
N ILE A 42 -24.54 4.71 -12.20
CA ILE A 42 -23.54 4.41 -11.15
C ILE A 42 -23.26 2.91 -11.04
N ALA A 43 -24.28 2.06 -11.10
CA ALA A 43 -24.12 0.61 -11.03
C ALA A 43 -23.29 0.07 -12.22
N GLY A 44 -23.52 0.61 -13.42
CA GLY A 44 -22.75 0.29 -14.62
C GLY A 44 -21.30 0.76 -14.54
N VAL A 45 -21.05 1.95 -13.96
CA VAL A 45 -19.67 2.44 -13.74
C VAL A 45 -18.93 1.56 -12.74
N ILE A 46 -19.56 1.20 -11.62
CA ILE A 46 -18.96 0.35 -10.59
C ILE A 46 -18.60 -1.03 -11.15
N SER A 47 -19.41 -1.58 -12.06
CA SER A 47 -19.16 -2.91 -12.65
C SER A 47 -17.91 -2.97 -13.52
N THR A 48 -17.42 -1.83 -14.01
CA THR A 48 -16.14 -1.78 -14.76
C THR A 48 -14.92 -2.09 -13.90
N VAL A 49 -15.04 -1.94 -12.57
CA VAL A 49 -13.93 -2.13 -11.66
C VAL A 49 -13.80 -3.61 -11.32
N ASN A 50 -12.65 -4.20 -11.66
CA ASN A 50 -12.29 -5.53 -11.17
C ASN A 50 -11.81 -5.43 -9.71
N VAL A 51 -12.75 -5.48 -8.77
CA VAL A 51 -12.50 -5.37 -7.32
C VAL A 51 -11.48 -6.40 -6.85
N LYS A 52 -11.54 -7.64 -7.36
CA LYS A 52 -10.59 -8.70 -7.03
C LYS A 52 -9.15 -8.30 -7.40
N LYS A 53 -8.95 -7.77 -8.61
CA LYS A 53 -7.63 -7.30 -9.07
C LYS A 53 -7.14 -6.10 -8.25
N CYS A 54 -8.03 -5.18 -7.89
CA CYS A 54 -7.70 -4.04 -7.03
C CYS A 54 -7.19 -4.50 -5.65
N ILE A 55 -7.90 -5.44 -5.02
CA ILE A 55 -7.48 -6.01 -3.73
C ILE A 55 -6.13 -6.73 -3.87
N GLN A 56 -5.92 -7.49 -4.96
CA GLN A 56 -4.66 -8.16 -5.23
C GLN A 56 -3.50 -7.16 -5.31
N GLN A 57 -3.67 -6.07 -6.08
CA GLN A 57 -2.65 -5.02 -6.21
C GLN A 57 -2.35 -4.33 -4.88
N LEU A 58 -3.38 -4.07 -4.06
CA LEU A 58 -3.19 -3.47 -2.74
C LEU A 58 -2.42 -4.40 -1.81
N ARG A 59 -2.73 -5.70 -1.83
CA ARG A 59 -2.00 -6.70 -1.07
C ARG A 59 -0.54 -6.75 -1.50
N ASP A 60 -0.27 -6.84 -2.80
CA ASP A 60 1.09 -6.95 -3.33
C ASP A 60 1.91 -5.68 -3.00
N TYR A 61 1.29 -4.50 -3.02
CA TYR A 61 1.89 -3.24 -2.54
C TYR A 61 2.32 -3.33 -1.05
N HIS A 62 1.43 -3.83 -0.19
CA HIS A 62 1.75 -3.98 1.23
C HIS A 62 2.79 -5.07 1.49
N GLU A 63 2.75 -6.19 0.76
CA GLU A 63 3.78 -7.23 0.84
C GLU A 63 5.16 -6.68 0.47
N ALA A 64 5.27 -5.87 -0.58
CA ALA A 64 6.50 -5.19 -0.96
C ALA A 64 7.01 -4.26 0.16
N LYS A 65 6.11 -3.47 0.77
CA LYS A 65 6.46 -2.61 1.90
C LYS A 65 6.93 -3.39 3.14
N ILE A 66 6.30 -4.52 3.43
CA ILE A 66 6.73 -5.41 4.51
C ILE A 66 8.12 -5.97 4.22
N ALA A 67 8.40 -6.37 2.98
CA ALA A 67 9.72 -6.88 2.59
C ALA A 67 10.82 -5.81 2.74
N GLU A 68 10.54 -4.57 2.35
CA GLU A 68 11.44 -3.42 2.55
C GLU A 68 11.80 -3.23 4.04
N HIS A 69 10.80 -3.13 4.90
CA HIS A 69 11.04 -2.99 6.34
C HIS A 69 11.74 -4.20 6.96
N ARG A 70 11.46 -5.42 6.48
CA ARG A 70 12.19 -6.62 6.93
C ARG A 70 13.68 -6.54 6.59
N ALA A 71 14.03 -6.03 5.41
CA ALA A 71 15.43 -5.85 5.03
C ALA A 71 16.12 -4.77 5.89
N GLU A 72 15.42 -3.68 6.22
CA GLU A 72 15.93 -2.65 7.14
C GLU A 72 16.20 -3.22 8.54
N VAL A 73 15.28 -4.02 9.08
CA VAL A 73 15.46 -4.71 10.37
C VAL A 73 16.68 -5.62 10.33
N GLN A 74 16.88 -6.39 9.26
CA GLN A 74 18.06 -7.24 9.10
C GLN A 74 19.36 -6.41 9.06
N ASN A 75 19.37 -5.26 8.38
CA ASN A 75 20.51 -4.35 8.35
C ASN A 75 20.84 -3.82 9.76
N LEU A 76 19.83 -3.40 10.51
CA LEU A 76 20.00 -2.91 11.88
C LEU A 76 20.52 -4.00 12.82
N ASN A 77 19.99 -5.22 12.72
CA ASN A 77 20.46 -6.35 13.50
C ASN A 77 21.92 -6.70 13.20
N ALA A 78 22.33 -6.68 11.93
CA ALA A 78 23.72 -6.90 11.55
C ALA A 78 24.66 -5.81 12.10
N LYS A 79 24.21 -4.55 12.11
CA LYS A 79 24.97 -3.45 12.71
C LYS A 79 25.13 -3.62 14.22
N LEU A 80 24.08 -4.03 14.93
CA LEU A 80 24.13 -4.29 16.37
C LEU A 80 25.11 -5.42 16.68
N ALA A 81 25.00 -6.56 15.99
CA ALA A 81 25.94 -7.68 16.18
C ALA A 81 27.41 -7.26 15.96
N ALA A 82 27.68 -6.47 14.92
CA ALA A 82 29.03 -5.97 14.65
C ALA A 82 29.54 -4.94 15.69
N MET A 83 28.65 -4.31 16.47
CA MET A 83 29.03 -3.47 17.61
C MET A 83 29.30 -4.33 18.85
N GLU A 84 28.45 -5.30 19.14
CA GLU A 84 28.61 -6.25 20.25
C GLU A 84 29.93 -7.04 20.12
N GLU A 85 30.27 -7.55 18.94
CA GLU A 85 31.55 -8.25 18.69
C GLU A 85 32.77 -7.35 18.95
N LYS A 86 32.68 -6.04 18.67
CA LYS A 86 33.76 -5.09 18.93
C LYS A 86 33.91 -4.80 20.42
N GLU A 87 32.79 -4.64 21.13
CA GLU A 87 32.80 -4.45 22.59
C GLU A 87 33.36 -5.67 23.31
N GLU A 88 33.01 -6.89 22.88
CA GLU A 88 33.58 -8.13 23.42
C GLU A 88 35.10 -8.20 23.17
N ALA A 89 35.56 -7.91 21.95
CA ALA A 89 36.98 -7.93 21.61
C ALA A 89 37.81 -6.91 22.42
N GLU A 90 37.26 -5.72 22.69
CA GLU A 90 37.91 -4.72 23.55
C GLU A 90 37.90 -5.12 25.03
N GLY A 91 36.84 -5.78 25.52
CA GLY A 91 36.77 -6.31 26.88
C GLY A 91 37.86 -7.35 27.18
N TYR A 92 38.13 -8.26 26.25
CA TYR A 92 39.20 -9.27 26.41
C TYR A 92 40.61 -8.66 26.38
N ALA A 93 40.85 -7.61 25.58
CA ALA A 93 42.15 -6.96 25.51
C ALA A 93 42.57 -6.24 26.81
N VAL A 94 41.60 -5.73 27.57
CA VAL A 94 41.85 -5.08 28.87
C VAL A 94 42.20 -6.11 29.96
N ASP A 95 41.58 -7.29 29.92
CA ASP A 95 41.81 -8.34 30.93
C ASP A 95 43.20 -8.99 30.77
N ASP A 96 43.64 -9.23 29.53
CA ASP A 96 44.99 -9.72 29.21
C ASP A 96 46.10 -8.73 29.65
N GLU A 97 45.85 -7.41 29.54
CA GLU A 97 46.78 -6.38 30.03
C GLU A 97 46.88 -6.37 31.57
N ILE A 98 45.75 -6.55 32.28
CA ILE A 98 45.70 -6.56 33.74
C ILE A 98 46.39 -7.80 34.32
N GLU A 99 46.18 -8.97 33.72
CA GLU A 99 46.83 -10.23 34.13
C GLU A 99 48.34 -10.21 33.84
N SER A 100 48.74 -9.69 32.67
CA SER A 100 50.16 -9.52 32.30
C SER A 100 50.92 -8.57 33.23
N ARG A 101 50.28 -7.49 33.71
CA ARG A 101 50.88 -6.57 34.70
C ARG A 101 50.96 -7.19 36.09
N SER A 102 49.98 -8.00 36.49
CA SER A 102 49.93 -8.64 37.81
C SER A 102 51.01 -9.71 37.98
N ASN A 103 51.27 -10.50 36.92
CA ASN A 103 52.30 -11.55 36.95
C ASN A 103 53.74 -11.03 37.02
N LYS A 104 53.98 -9.79 36.54
CA LYS A 104 55.30 -9.15 36.59
C LYS A 104 55.71 -8.67 37.99
N ARG A 105 54.76 -8.49 38.92
CA ARG A 105 55.01 -8.01 40.29
C ARG A 105 55.34 -9.10 41.32
N ARG A 106 55.05 -10.38 41.02
CA ARG A 106 55.29 -11.51 41.94
C ARG A 106 56.64 -12.21 41.76
N ARG A 107 57.42 -11.84 40.73
CA ARG A 107 58.78 -12.33 40.49
C ARG A 107 59.80 -11.26 40.90
N LYS A 108 59.95 -11.04 42.20
CA LYS A 108 61.09 -10.31 42.78
C LYS A 108 61.45 -10.92 44.12
#